data_AF-A0A1Q8B294-F1
#
_entry.id   AF-A0A1Q8B294-F1
#
_cell.length_a   1.000
_cell.length_b   1.000
_cell.length_c   1.000
_cell.angle_alpha   90.00
_cell.angle_beta   90.00
_cell.angle_gamma   90.00
#
_symmetry.space_group_name_H-M   'P 1'
#
loop_
_entity.id
_entity.type
_entity.pdbx_description
1 polymer ?
#
loop_
_entity_poly.entity_id
_entity_poly.type
_entity_poly.pdbx_seq_one_letter_code
_entity_poly.pdbx_strand_id
1 'polypeptide(L)'
;MEIGESRKKQIAAFYKEEFLRHKCRLECQRPFFQEKTYEEIESVLNRIIDEMDKICEVENFEELASHLLQRIDIVTNLSSSKVNPVYRIH
;
A
#
# COMPACT_ATOMS: atom_id res chain seq x y z
N MET A 1 8.31 -15.43 -25.34
CA MET A 1 7.81 -14.19 -24.69
C MET A 1 7.17 -14.45 -23.32
N GLU A 2 6.98 -15.71 -22.87
CA GLU A 2 6.24 -16.03 -21.63
C GLU A 2 6.98 -15.73 -20.30
N ILE A 3 8.32 -15.70 -20.31
CA ILE A 3 9.12 -15.48 -19.09
C ILE A 3 8.94 -14.05 -18.55
N GLY A 4 8.79 -13.06 -19.44
CA GLY A 4 8.62 -11.66 -19.05
C GLY A 4 7.27 -11.40 -18.38
N GLU A 5 6.21 -11.99 -18.91
CA GLU A 5 4.85 -11.82 -18.38
C GLU A 5 4.66 -12.55 -17.03
N SER A 6 5.26 -13.74 -16.89
CA SER A 6 5.26 -14.47 -15.61
C SER A 6 5.97 -13.67 -14.51
N ARG A 7 7.12 -13.06 -14.81
CA ARG A 7 7.85 -12.20 -13.86
C ARG A 7 7.04 -10.97 -13.46
N LYS A 8 6.39 -10.29 -14.42
CA LYS A 8 5.53 -9.12 -14.13
C LYS A 8 4.41 -9.50 -13.15
N LYS A 9 3.74 -10.63 -13.37
CA LYS A 9 2.68 -11.13 -12.49
C LYS A 9 3.20 -11.46 -11.08
N GLN A 10 4.40 -12.03 -10.97
CA GLN A 10 5.03 -12.29 -9.66
C GLN A 10 5.33 -11.01 -8.89
N ILE A 11 5.88 -9.99 -9.56
CA ILE A 11 6.20 -8.71 -8.92
C ILE A 11 4.91 -7.94 -8.57
N ALA A 12 3.88 -8.00 -9.43
CA ALA A 12 2.56 -7.44 -9.13
C ALA A 12 1.92 -8.11 -7.91
N ALA A 13 2.01 -9.44 -7.80
CA ALA A 13 1.53 -10.17 -6.63
C ALA A 13 2.28 -9.75 -5.36
N PHE A 14 3.60 -9.56 -5.43
CA PHE A 14 4.39 -9.02 -4.32
C PHE A 14 3.88 -7.64 -3.87
N TYR A 15 3.71 -6.69 -4.79
CA TYR A 15 3.20 -5.36 -4.43
C TYR A 15 1.77 -5.43 -3.87
N LYS A 16 0.89 -6.26 -4.46
CA LYS A 16 -0.47 -6.49 -3.95
C LYS A 16 -0.45 -6.95 -2.49
N GLU A 17 0.44 -7.90 -2.16
CA GLU A 17 0.61 -8.38 -0.80
C GLU A 17 1.11 -7.28 0.15
N GLU A 18 2.05 -6.45 -0.28
CA GLU A 18 2.53 -5.32 0.53
C GLU A 18 1.41 -4.29 0.79
N PHE A 19 0.60 -3.94 -0.20
CA PHE A 19 -0.57 -3.07 0.01
C PHE A 19 -1.60 -3.69 0.97
N LEU A 20 -1.83 -5.01 0.88
CA LEU A 20 -2.68 -5.72 1.82
C LEU A 20 -2.12 -5.68 3.24
N ARG A 21 -0.80 -5.84 3.42
CA ARG A 21 -0.15 -5.70 4.73
C ARG A 21 -0.31 -4.28 5.28
N HIS A 22 -0.17 -3.25 4.45
CA HIS A 22 -0.46 -1.87 4.85
C HIS A 22 -1.92 -1.68 5.28
N LYS A 23 -2.88 -2.25 4.54
CA LYS A 23 -4.30 -2.21 4.92
C LYS A 23 -4.55 -2.89 6.26
N CYS A 24 -3.96 -4.07 6.51
CA CYS A 24 -4.07 -4.73 7.81
C CYS A 24 -3.51 -3.87 8.95
N ARG A 25 -2.35 -3.22 8.74
CA ARG A 25 -1.77 -2.31 9.74
C ARG A 25 -2.66 -1.08 9.97
N LEU A 26 -3.27 -0.53 8.93
CA LEU A 26 -4.21 0.58 9.01
C LEU A 26 -5.43 0.20 9.88
N GLU A 27 -6.03 -0.97 9.65
CA GLU A 27 -7.14 -1.48 10.47
C GLU A 27 -6.74 -1.63 11.94
N CYS A 28 -5.58 -2.23 12.22
CA CYS A 28 -5.08 -2.36 13.60
C CYS A 28 -4.86 -1.00 14.29
N GLN A 29 -4.58 0.05 13.51
CA GLN A 29 -4.36 1.40 14.01
C GLN A 29 -5.58 2.30 13.88
N ARG A 30 -6.73 1.80 13.40
CA ARG A 30 -7.96 2.58 13.21
C ARG A 30 -8.31 3.51 14.39
N PRO A 31 -8.17 3.10 15.67
CA PRO A 31 -8.45 3.98 16.82
C PRO A 31 -7.57 5.25 16.90
N PHE A 32 -6.43 5.29 16.20
CA PHE A 32 -5.49 6.42 16.19
C PHE A 32 -5.71 7.37 15.01
N PHE A 33 -6.61 7.05 14.09
CA PHE A 33 -6.95 7.89 12.95
C PHE A 33 -8.30 8.57 13.16
N GLN A 34 -8.46 9.78 12.61
CA GLN A 34 -9.80 10.34 12.42
C GLN A 34 -10.55 9.50 11.38
N GLU A 35 -11.85 9.28 11.58
CA GLU A 35 -12.66 8.41 10.72
C GLU A 35 -12.52 8.78 9.23
N LYS A 36 -12.60 10.08 8.91
CA LYS A 36 -12.44 10.55 7.53
C LYS A 36 -11.05 10.23 6.94
N THR A 37 -9.99 10.40 7.72
CA THR A 37 -8.62 10.10 7.28
C THR A 37 -8.44 8.59 7.09
N TYR A 38 -9.02 7.79 7.98
CA TYR A 38 -9.05 6.33 7.83
C TYR A 38 -9.74 5.92 6.53
N GLU A 39 -10.97 6.40 6.30
CA GLU A 39 -11.78 6.09 5.10
C GLU A 39 -11.07 6.50 3.80
N GLU A 40 -10.43 7.68 3.78
CA GLU A 40 -9.68 8.16 2.62
C GLU A 40 -8.49 7.24 2.30
N ILE A 41 -7.70 6.86 3.30
CA ILE A 41 -6.54 5.98 3.12
C ILE A 41 -6.97 4.56 2.75
N GLU A 42 -8.01 4.04 3.40
CA GLU A 42 -8.58 2.73 3.10
C GLU A 42 -9.11 2.67 1.66
N SER A 43 -9.83 3.71 1.22
CA SER A 43 -10.35 3.82 -0.15
C SER A 43 -9.22 3.81 -1.19
N VAL A 44 -8.14 4.56 -0.93
CA VAL A 44 -6.95 4.58 -1.80
C VAL A 44 -6.29 3.19 -1.86
N LEU A 45 -6.10 2.54 -0.70
CA LEU A 45 -5.52 1.19 -0.65
C LEU A 45 -6.37 0.17 -1.41
N ASN A 46 -7.68 0.17 -1.20
CA ASN A 46 -8.61 -0.72 -1.90
C ASN A 46 -8.52 -0.52 -3.41
N ARG A 47 -8.49 0.73 -3.88
CA ARG A 47 -8.37 1.04 -5.29
C ARG A 47 -7.06 0.53 -5.90
N ILE A 48 -5.93 0.69 -5.20
CA ILE A 48 -4.63 0.19 -5.69
C ILE A 48 -4.61 -1.34 -5.76
N ILE A 49 -5.18 -2.01 -4.75
CA ILE A 49 -5.23 -3.48 -4.70
C ILE A 49 -6.11 -4.03 -5.82
N ASP A 50 -7.26 -3.41 -6.10
CA ASP A 50 -8.19 -3.80 -7.16
C ASP A 50 -7.58 -3.58 -8.55
N GLU A 51 -6.93 -2.43 -8.76
CA GLU A 51 -6.34 -2.06 -10.04
C GLU A 51 -4.96 -2.69 -10.28
N MET A 52 -4.40 -3.47 -9.33
CA MET A 52 -3.03 -4.00 -9.44
C MET A 52 -2.81 -4.86 -10.69
N ASP A 53 -3.84 -5.61 -11.09
CA ASP A 53 -3.79 -6.45 -12.29
C ASP A 53 -3.68 -5.60 -13.57
N LYS A 54 -4.25 -4.39 -13.59
CA LYS A 54 -4.07 -3.43 -14.70
C LYS A 54 -2.76 -2.66 -14.58
N ILE A 55 -2.36 -2.31 -13.35
CA ILE A 55 -1.08 -1.62 -13.09
C ILE A 55 0.07 -2.44 -13.66
N CYS A 56 0.07 -3.77 -13.51
CA CYS A 56 1.15 -4.63 -13.99
C CYS A 56 1.34 -4.65 -15.52
N GLU A 57 0.34 -4.21 -16.29
CA GLU A 57 0.41 -4.11 -17.74
C GLU A 57 1.22 -2.87 -18.19
N VAL A 58 1.35 -1.87 -17.31
CA VAL A 58 2.11 -0.64 -17.57
C VAL A 58 3.61 -0.94 -17.68
N GLU A 59 4.29 -0.28 -18.62
CA GLU A 59 5.71 -0.51 -18.90
C GLU A 59 6.60 -0.30 -17.67
N ASN A 60 6.31 0.73 -16.86
CA ASN A 60 7.05 1.11 -15.64
C ASN A 60 6.28 0.82 -14.35
N PHE A 61 5.50 -0.28 -14.32
CA PHE A 61 4.63 -0.55 -13.17
C PHE A 61 5.38 -0.74 -11.85
N GLU A 62 6.60 -1.28 -11.87
CA GLU A 62 7.39 -1.51 -10.66
C GLU A 62 7.75 -0.19 -9.98
N GLU A 63 8.12 0.83 -10.76
CA GLU A 63 8.41 2.18 -10.27
C GLU A 63 7.13 2.85 -9.75
N LEU A 64 6.02 2.71 -10.48
CA LEU A 64 4.72 3.22 -10.04
C LEU A 64 4.28 2.59 -8.71
N ALA A 65 4.35 1.27 -8.59
CA ALA A 65 3.94 0.54 -7.39
C ALA A 65 4.84 0.89 -6.20
N SER A 66 6.15 1.01 -6.41
CA SER A 66 7.11 1.47 -5.40
C SER A 66 6.79 2.89 -4.92
N HIS A 67 6.53 3.83 -5.83
CA HIS A 67 6.16 5.20 -5.46
C HIS A 67 4.83 5.29 -4.71
N LEU A 68 3.83 4.49 -5.11
CA LEU A 68 2.56 4.42 -4.41
C LEU A 68 2.75 3.89 -2.98
N LEU A 69 3.52 2.81 -2.83
CA LEU A 69 3.85 2.23 -1.53
C LEU A 69 4.58 3.23 -0.64
N GLN A 70 5.59 3.92 -1.18
CA GLN A 70 6.33 4.96 -0.47
C GLN A 70 5.43 6.12 -0.02
N ARG A 71 4.52 6.59 -0.87
CA ARG A 71 3.60 7.68 -0.51
C ARG A 71 2.62 7.28 0.59
N ILE A 72 2.06 6.07 0.50
CA ILE A 72 1.21 5.52 1.56
C ILE A 72 2.03 5.45 2.84
N ASP A 73 3.27 4.97 2.78
CA ASP A 73 4.10 4.87 3.96
C ASP A 73 4.42 6.22 4.60
N ILE A 74 4.72 7.25 3.81
CA ILE A 74 4.97 8.61 4.33
C ILE A 74 3.72 9.18 5.03
N VAL A 75 2.53 8.96 4.45
CA VAL A 75 1.27 9.50 5.00
C VAL A 75 0.83 8.72 6.23
N THR A 76 1.05 7.42 6.26
CA THR A 76 0.49 6.52 7.26
C THR A 76 1.49 6.11 8.34
N ASN A 77 2.80 6.23 8.07
CA ASN A 77 3.92 5.76 8.88
C ASN A 77 3.80 4.28 9.28
N LEU A 78 3.10 3.46 8.47
CA LEU A 78 2.76 2.07 8.80
C LEU A 78 3.91 1.08 8.57
N SER A 79 4.94 1.38 7.76
CA SER A 79 6.12 0.52 7.62
C SER A 79 7.08 0.64 8.79
N SER A 80 7.08 1.80 9.47
CA SER A 80 7.86 2.05 10.67
C SER A 80 7.16 1.43 11.87
N SER A 81 7.20 0.11 11.96
CA SER A 81 7.08 -0.60 13.25
C SER A 81 8.32 -0.30 14.10
N LYS A 82 8.50 0.97 14.48
CA LYS A 82 9.03 1.28 15.80
C LYS A 82 7.81 1.70 16.60
N VAL A 83 7.26 0.75 17.32
CA VAL A 83 6.39 1.03 18.46
C VAL A 83 7.06 2.13 19.28
N ASN A 84 6.58 3.36 19.14
CA ASN A 84 6.95 4.47 19.99
C ASN A 84 5.64 4.89 20.67
N PRO A 85 5.41 4.47 21.93
CA PRO A 85 4.10 4.58 22.58
C PRO A 85 3.82 6.00 23.11
N VAL A 86 4.27 7.03 22.39
CA VAL A 86 4.48 8.36 22.94
C VAL A 86 4.16 9.41 21.85
N TYR A 87 2.86 9.72 21.70
CA TYR A 87 2.28 10.93 21.08
C TYR A 87 2.41 11.13 19.56
N ARG A 88 1.28 11.45 18.91
CA ARG A 88 1.05 12.80 18.36
C ARG A 88 -0.42 13.04 17.99
N ILE A 89 -1.13 13.60 18.96
CA ILE A 89 -2.16 14.62 18.76
C ILE A 89 -1.40 15.90 18.42
N HIS A 90 -1.68 16.56 17.29
CA HIS A 90 -1.63 18.02 17.13
C HIS A 90 -2.83 18.39 16.26
#